data_AF-A0A6L9L8Q0-F1
#
_entry.id   AF-A0A6L9L8Q0-F1
#
_cell.length_a   1.000
_cell.length_b   1.000
_cell.length_c   1.000
_cell.angle_alpha   90.00
_cell.angle_beta   90.00
_cell.angle_gamma   90.00
#
_symmetry.space_group_name_H-M   'P 1'
#
loop_
_entity.id
_entity.type
_entity.pdbx_description
1 polymer ?
#
loop_
_entity_poly.entity_id
_entity_poly.type
_entity_poly.pdbx_seq_one_letter_code
_entity_poly.pdbx_strand_id
1 'polypeptide(L)'
;MITPEIVNDKYIVQVANENHLRLAETICREMEESAKARGTGIAKRSPIYVMEKMLEGKAIIAMTLSGEWVGFCYIETWEHGKFVANSGLIVHPDHRKSGIATRIKAKAFELSRTMFPEAKIIGITTSLAVMKINSDLGYQPVTLSELPGDDAFWKGCSSCTNFDVLTRTNRKHCLCTGMLYDPEEHKQEKKAEKWNFLKESSLYERWMRIKKRILLRLKPADRSRNRVERELETVH
;
A
#
# COMPACT_ATOMS: atom_id res chain seq x y z
N MET A 1 10.25 -13.57 -10.28
CA MET A 1 9.00 -14.27 -9.94
C MET A 1 8.60 -13.86 -8.54
N ILE A 2 7.32 -13.56 -8.31
CA ILE A 2 6.82 -13.23 -6.97
C ILE A 2 6.78 -14.50 -6.14
N THR A 3 7.49 -14.50 -5.02
CA THR A 3 7.62 -15.67 -4.16
C THR A 3 6.45 -15.77 -3.20
N PRO A 4 6.00 -17.00 -2.86
CA PRO A 4 5.08 -17.22 -1.76
C PRO A 4 5.62 -16.63 -0.45
N GLU A 5 4.71 -16.11 0.38
CA GLU A 5 5.00 -15.55 1.69
C GLU A 5 4.27 -16.36 2.75
N ILE A 6 5.00 -16.86 3.75
CA ILE A 6 4.41 -17.43 4.96
C ILE A 6 4.15 -16.29 5.94
N VAL A 7 2.91 -16.19 6.41
CA VAL A 7 2.47 -15.13 7.32
C VAL A 7 2.04 -15.75 8.65
N ASN A 8 2.66 -15.27 9.74
CA ASN A 8 2.36 -15.67 11.12
C ASN A 8 2.38 -17.19 11.35
N ASP A 9 3.22 -17.94 10.61
CA ASP A 9 3.33 -19.40 10.65
C ASP A 9 1.99 -20.15 10.47
N LYS A 10 1.01 -19.50 9.85
CA LYS A 10 -0.37 -20.01 9.71
C LYS A 10 -0.88 -19.95 8.29
N TYR A 11 -0.47 -18.94 7.54
CA TYR A 11 -1.00 -18.67 6.22
C TYR A 11 0.10 -18.68 5.17
N ILE A 12 -0.25 -19.08 3.96
CA ILE A 12 0.53 -18.88 2.75
C ILE A 12 -0.20 -17.90 1.84
N VAL A 13 0.50 -16.86 1.38
CA VAL A 13 0.00 -15.88 0.41
C VAL A 13 0.86 -15.97 -0.84
N GLN A 14 0.24 -16.26 -1.98
CA GLN A 14 0.96 -16.52 -3.23
C GLN A 14 0.15 -16.13 -4.47
N VAL A 15 0.83 -16.10 -5.62
CA VAL A 15 0.15 -16.05 -6.92
C VAL A 15 -0.61 -17.36 -7.12
N ALA A 16 -1.88 -17.26 -7.47
CA ALA A 16 -2.72 -18.42 -7.76
C ALA A 16 -2.25 -19.11 -9.05
N ASN A 17 -2.61 -20.39 -9.17
CA ASN A 17 -2.25 -21.25 -10.30
C ASN A 17 -3.36 -22.29 -10.50
N GLU A 18 -3.15 -23.23 -11.43
CA GLU A 18 -4.10 -24.29 -11.80
C GLU A 18 -4.61 -25.12 -10.60
N ASN A 19 -3.79 -25.31 -9.57
CA ASN A 19 -4.20 -26.07 -8.38
C ASN A 19 -5.27 -25.33 -7.56
N HIS A 20 -5.55 -24.07 -7.84
CA HIS A 20 -6.52 -23.27 -7.09
C HIS A 20 -7.86 -23.09 -7.81
N LEU A 21 -7.99 -23.55 -9.06
CA LEU A 21 -9.18 -23.32 -9.89
C LEU A 21 -10.48 -23.81 -9.23
N ARG A 22 -10.42 -24.93 -8.49
CA ARG A 22 -11.55 -25.48 -7.74
C ARG A 22 -12.17 -24.51 -6.72
N LEU A 23 -11.44 -23.45 -6.33
CA LEU A 23 -11.88 -22.46 -5.34
C LEU A 23 -12.72 -21.34 -5.96
N ALA A 24 -12.79 -21.25 -7.29
CA ALA A 24 -13.45 -20.14 -7.98
C ALA A 24 -14.92 -19.95 -7.58
N GLU A 25 -15.68 -21.03 -7.45
CA GLU A 25 -17.09 -20.95 -6.99
C GLU A 25 -17.19 -20.44 -5.55
N THR A 26 -16.31 -20.92 -4.67
CA THR A 26 -16.28 -20.50 -3.27
C THR A 26 -15.93 -19.02 -3.15
N ILE A 27 -14.95 -18.55 -3.93
CA ILE A 27 -14.55 -17.14 -3.99
C ILE A 27 -15.72 -16.26 -4.46
N CYS A 28 -16.37 -16.62 -5.57
CA CYS A 28 -17.50 -15.87 -6.11
C CYS A 28 -18.65 -15.78 -5.12
N ARG A 29 -18.99 -16.90 -4.46
CA ARG A 29 -20.03 -16.96 -3.44
C ARG A 29 -19.69 -16.07 -2.24
N GLU A 30 -18.48 -16.19 -1.69
CA GLU A 30 -18.06 -15.40 -0.53
C GLU A 30 -18.01 -13.89 -0.86
N MET A 31 -17.60 -13.51 -2.08
CA MET A 31 -17.65 -12.13 -2.54
C MET A 31 -19.08 -11.56 -2.51
N GLU A 32 -20.06 -12.34 -2.96
CA GLU A 32 -21.47 -11.96 -2.95
C GLU A 32 -22.04 -11.88 -1.53
N GLU A 33 -21.83 -12.92 -0.72
CA GLU A 33 -22.31 -13.00 0.67
C GLU A 33 -21.74 -11.87 1.53
N SER A 34 -20.45 -11.57 1.36
CA SER A 34 -19.79 -10.48 2.08
C SER A 34 -20.20 -9.08 1.63
N ALA A 35 -20.63 -8.91 0.38
CA ALA A 35 -21.20 -7.65 -0.07
C ALA A 35 -22.60 -7.45 0.51
N LYS A 36 -23.43 -8.50 0.45
CA LYS A 36 -24.79 -8.52 1.02
C LYS A 36 -24.77 -8.24 2.52
N ALA A 37 -23.86 -8.86 3.27
CA ALA A 37 -23.71 -8.63 4.72
C ALA A 37 -23.37 -7.18 5.08
N ARG A 38 -22.73 -6.42 4.17
CA ARG A 38 -22.41 -5.00 4.34
C ARG A 38 -23.53 -4.06 3.87
N GLY A 39 -24.62 -4.60 3.32
CA GLY A 39 -25.66 -3.80 2.69
C GLY A 39 -25.18 -3.08 1.43
N THR A 40 -24.10 -3.54 0.82
CA THR A 40 -23.50 -2.94 -0.38
C THR A 40 -23.59 -3.90 -1.55
N GLY A 41 -23.82 -3.40 -2.75
CA GLY A 41 -23.57 -4.20 -3.95
C GLY A 41 -22.10 -4.53 -4.16
N ILE A 42 -21.83 -5.59 -4.93
CA ILE A 42 -20.51 -5.89 -5.49
C ILE A 42 -20.65 -6.24 -6.96
N ALA A 43 -19.62 -5.90 -7.72
CA ALA A 43 -19.43 -6.35 -9.08
C ALA A 43 -19.34 -7.89 -9.11
N LYS A 44 -20.42 -8.56 -9.51
CA LYS A 44 -20.43 -10.03 -9.61
C LYS A 44 -19.43 -10.51 -10.66
N ARG A 45 -18.78 -11.64 -10.39
CA ARG A 45 -17.84 -12.31 -11.29
C ARG A 45 -18.26 -13.76 -11.46
N SER A 46 -18.12 -14.30 -12.66
CA SER A 46 -18.31 -15.73 -12.89
C SER A 46 -17.11 -16.52 -12.37
N PRO A 47 -17.30 -17.77 -11.95
CA PRO A 47 -16.18 -18.65 -11.60
C PRO A 47 -15.18 -18.78 -12.76
N ILE A 48 -15.66 -18.85 -14.00
CA ILE A 48 -14.81 -18.92 -15.22
C ILE A 48 -13.87 -17.71 -15.28
N TYR A 49 -14.41 -16.51 -15.09
CA TYR A 49 -13.60 -15.30 -15.11
C TYR A 49 -12.55 -15.28 -13.99
N VAL A 50 -12.88 -15.77 -12.79
CA VAL A 50 -11.91 -15.90 -11.69
C VAL A 50 -10.81 -16.92 -12.03
N MET A 51 -11.19 -18.05 -12.63
CA MET A 51 -10.24 -19.08 -13.11
C MET A 51 -9.29 -18.52 -14.17
N GLU A 52 -9.78 -17.75 -15.13
CA GLU A 52 -8.96 -17.08 -16.14
C GLU A 52 -7.89 -16.18 -15.48
N LYS A 53 -8.27 -15.38 -14.47
CA LYS A 53 -7.28 -14.55 -13.75
C LYS A 53 -6.24 -15.37 -12.99
N MET A 54 -6.59 -16.55 -12.50
CA MET A 54 -5.62 -17.47 -11.89
C MET A 54 -4.65 -18.04 -12.93
N LEU A 55 -5.16 -18.48 -14.09
CA LEU A 55 -4.35 -19.02 -15.19
C LEU A 55 -3.42 -17.97 -15.81
N GLU A 56 -3.87 -16.71 -15.89
CA GLU A 56 -3.06 -15.58 -16.34
C GLU A 56 -1.95 -15.18 -15.34
N GLY A 57 -1.89 -15.81 -14.16
CA GLY A 57 -0.98 -15.42 -13.08
C GLY A 57 -1.31 -14.04 -12.49
N LYS A 58 -2.55 -13.57 -12.66
CA LYS A 58 -3.04 -12.25 -12.23
C LYS A 58 -3.88 -12.30 -10.95
N ALA A 59 -3.86 -13.42 -10.24
CA ALA A 59 -4.60 -13.57 -8.99
C ALA A 59 -3.68 -13.92 -7.83
N ILE A 60 -4.00 -13.39 -6.66
CA ILE A 60 -3.39 -13.70 -5.38
C ILE A 60 -4.38 -14.51 -4.57
N ILE A 61 -3.89 -15.58 -3.95
CA ILE A 61 -4.67 -16.43 -3.07
C ILE A 61 -3.97 -16.56 -1.73
N ALA A 62 -4.77 -16.58 -0.66
CA ALA A 62 -4.33 -16.91 0.67
C ALA A 62 -4.99 -18.22 1.12
N MET A 63 -4.19 -19.09 1.73
CA MET A 63 -4.65 -20.35 2.31
C MET A 63 -3.99 -20.56 3.67
N THR A 64 -4.58 -21.40 4.51
CA THR A 64 -3.86 -21.92 5.68
C THR A 64 -2.78 -22.91 5.22
N LEU A 65 -1.80 -23.18 6.07
CA LEU A 65 -0.81 -24.24 5.81
C LEU A 65 -1.47 -25.65 5.73
N SER A 66 -2.66 -25.82 6.30
CA SER A 66 -3.46 -27.05 6.19
C SER A 66 -4.29 -27.16 4.90
N GLY A 67 -4.27 -26.13 4.04
CA GLY A 67 -4.95 -26.15 2.74
C GLY A 67 -6.36 -25.57 2.72
N GLU A 68 -6.79 -24.90 3.78
CA GLU A 68 -8.08 -24.19 3.82
C GLU A 68 -7.98 -22.85 3.08
N TRP A 69 -9.03 -22.48 2.33
CA TRP A 69 -9.08 -21.19 1.66
C TRP A 69 -9.33 -20.05 2.66
N VAL A 70 -8.55 -18.97 2.54
CA VAL A 70 -8.59 -17.85 3.49
C VAL A 70 -8.99 -16.54 2.82
N GLY A 71 -8.51 -16.29 1.60
CA GLY A 71 -8.80 -15.04 0.91
C GLY A 71 -8.28 -14.99 -0.51
N PHE A 72 -8.68 -13.95 -1.22
CA PHE A 72 -8.44 -13.80 -2.64
C PHE A 72 -8.37 -12.32 -3.03
N CYS A 73 -7.62 -12.01 -4.08
CA CYS A 73 -7.63 -10.74 -4.80
C CYS A 73 -7.09 -10.99 -6.20
N TYR A 74 -7.48 -10.18 -7.19
CA TYR A 74 -6.92 -10.27 -8.53
C TYR A 74 -6.61 -8.89 -9.11
N ILE A 75 -5.78 -8.86 -10.14
CA ILE A 75 -5.40 -7.65 -10.85
C ILE A 75 -5.98 -7.68 -12.27
N GLU A 76 -6.33 -6.50 -12.78
CA GLU A 76 -6.85 -6.34 -14.13
C GLU A 76 -6.44 -5.01 -14.73
N THR A 77 -6.16 -5.02 -16.03
CA THR A 77 -5.71 -3.85 -16.79
C THR A 77 -6.86 -3.15 -17.48
N TRP A 78 -6.81 -1.82 -17.53
CA TRP A 78 -7.79 -0.96 -18.21
C TRP A 78 -7.07 0.09 -19.06
N GLU A 79 -7.80 0.73 -19.98
CA GLU A 79 -7.27 1.70 -20.96
C GLU A 79 -5.92 1.27 -21.56
N HIS A 80 -5.88 0.08 -22.17
CA HIS A 80 -4.67 -0.47 -22.80
C HIS A 80 -3.44 -0.57 -21.87
N GLY A 81 -3.66 -0.83 -20.58
CA GLY A 81 -2.59 -1.02 -19.61
C GLY A 81 -2.12 0.25 -18.91
N LYS A 82 -2.77 1.39 -19.15
CA LYS A 82 -2.53 2.64 -18.41
C LYS A 82 -2.92 2.53 -16.94
N PHE A 83 -3.94 1.73 -16.64
CA PHE A 83 -4.42 1.49 -15.28
C PHE A 83 -4.42 0.01 -14.94
N VAL A 84 -4.12 -0.31 -13.68
CA VAL A 84 -4.30 -1.64 -13.09
C VAL A 84 -5.20 -1.55 -11.87
N ALA A 85 -6.29 -2.31 -11.85
CA ALA A 85 -7.20 -2.39 -10.72
C ALA A 85 -6.88 -3.61 -9.86
N ASN A 86 -6.65 -3.40 -8.56
CA ASN A 86 -6.55 -4.49 -7.58
C ASN A 86 -7.95 -4.79 -7.02
N SER A 87 -8.62 -5.75 -7.64
CA SER A 87 -10.06 -6.03 -7.49
C SER A 87 -10.33 -7.30 -6.68
N GLY A 88 -11.58 -7.45 -6.23
CA GLY A 88 -12.06 -8.68 -5.62
C GLY A 88 -11.38 -9.07 -4.30
N LEU A 89 -10.83 -8.11 -3.55
CA LEU A 89 -10.25 -8.40 -2.23
C LEU A 89 -11.33 -8.95 -1.30
N ILE A 90 -11.18 -10.20 -0.90
CA ILE A 90 -12.09 -10.89 0.00
C ILE A 90 -11.31 -11.77 0.97
N VAL A 91 -11.78 -11.84 2.22
CA VAL A 91 -11.25 -12.70 3.27
C VAL A 91 -12.42 -13.40 3.95
N HIS A 92 -12.30 -14.72 4.07
CA HIS A 92 -13.27 -15.57 4.74
C HIS A 92 -13.54 -15.05 6.17
N PRO A 93 -14.81 -15.01 6.63
CA PRO A 93 -15.19 -14.40 7.91
C PRO A 93 -14.33 -14.82 9.10
N ASP A 94 -14.04 -16.13 9.20
CA ASP A 94 -13.29 -16.72 10.31
C ASP A 94 -11.82 -16.28 10.39
N HIS A 95 -11.27 -15.79 9.27
CA HIS A 95 -9.88 -15.33 9.17
C HIS A 95 -9.76 -13.81 9.13
N ARG A 96 -10.86 -13.06 9.34
CA ARG A 96 -10.82 -11.60 9.42
C ARG A 96 -10.09 -11.14 10.68
N LYS A 97 -9.60 -9.89 10.66
CA LYS A 97 -8.79 -9.29 11.73
C LYS A 97 -7.44 -9.98 12.02
N SER A 98 -7.06 -10.99 11.25
CA SER A 98 -5.74 -11.65 11.30
C SER A 98 -4.60 -10.84 10.65
N GLY A 99 -4.94 -9.77 9.91
CA GLY A 99 -4.00 -9.02 9.07
C GLY A 99 -3.81 -9.58 7.66
N ILE A 100 -4.46 -10.69 7.31
CA ILE A 100 -4.26 -11.35 6.01
C ILE A 100 -4.73 -10.50 4.82
N ALA A 101 -5.77 -9.68 4.98
CA ALA A 101 -6.25 -8.77 3.92
C ALA A 101 -5.13 -7.80 3.45
N THR A 102 -4.35 -7.28 4.39
CA THR A 102 -3.21 -6.39 4.11
C THR A 102 -2.15 -7.14 3.32
N ARG A 103 -1.84 -8.39 3.68
CA ARG A 103 -0.83 -9.21 3.01
C ARG A 103 -1.24 -9.58 1.58
N ILE A 104 -2.50 -9.98 1.39
CA ILE A 104 -3.06 -10.25 0.06
C ILE A 104 -2.96 -9.00 -0.81
N LYS A 105 -3.40 -7.84 -0.31
CA LYS A 105 -3.40 -6.59 -1.08
C LYS A 105 -1.98 -6.11 -1.38
N ALA A 106 -1.04 -6.25 -0.44
CA ALA A 106 0.37 -5.93 -0.65
C ALA A 106 0.99 -6.82 -1.75
N LYS A 107 0.71 -8.13 -1.72
CA LYS A 107 1.17 -9.06 -2.77
C LYS A 107 0.55 -8.74 -4.13
N ALA A 108 -0.72 -8.35 -4.17
CA ALA A 108 -1.39 -7.91 -5.40
C ALA A 108 -0.80 -6.59 -5.92
N PHE A 109 -0.42 -5.68 -5.03
CA PHE A 109 0.31 -4.46 -5.39
C PHE A 109 1.69 -4.78 -5.97
N GLU A 110 2.47 -5.64 -5.31
CA GLU A 110 3.76 -6.15 -5.80
C GLU A 110 3.61 -6.75 -7.21
N LEU A 111 2.56 -7.56 -7.43
CA LEU A 111 2.23 -8.13 -8.73
C LEU A 111 1.93 -7.07 -9.79
N SER A 112 1.08 -6.10 -9.47
CA SER A 112 0.77 -4.98 -10.37
C SER A 112 2.02 -4.20 -10.73
N ARG A 113 2.90 -3.88 -9.77
CA ARG A 113 4.16 -3.15 -10.01
C ARG A 113 5.16 -3.96 -10.84
N THR A 114 5.18 -5.28 -10.67
CA THR A 114 6.08 -6.18 -11.40
C THR A 114 5.64 -6.35 -12.85
N MET A 115 4.34 -6.59 -13.09
CA MET A 115 3.81 -6.83 -14.43
C MET A 115 3.59 -5.54 -15.22
N PHE A 116 3.24 -4.44 -14.54
CA PHE A 116 2.85 -3.17 -15.16
C PHE A 116 3.53 -2.00 -14.44
N PRO A 117 4.86 -1.86 -14.57
CA PRO A 117 5.65 -0.89 -13.80
C PRO A 117 5.30 0.58 -14.09
N GLU A 118 4.77 0.91 -15.26
CA GLU A 118 4.41 2.31 -15.57
C GLU A 118 2.91 2.59 -15.38
N ALA A 119 2.11 1.57 -15.07
CA ALA A 119 0.67 1.73 -14.90
C ALA A 119 0.34 2.37 -13.55
N LYS A 120 -0.69 3.21 -13.54
CA LYS A 120 -1.31 3.69 -12.30
C LYS A 120 -2.14 2.58 -11.68
N ILE A 121 -2.07 2.41 -10.37
CA ILE A 121 -2.85 1.37 -9.68
C ILE A 121 -4.06 1.99 -9.02
N ILE A 122 -5.24 1.44 -9.28
CA ILE A 122 -6.51 1.97 -8.79
C ILE A 122 -7.22 1.00 -7.86
N GLY A 123 -8.06 1.56 -6.99
CA GLY A 123 -8.99 0.84 -6.16
C GLY A 123 -10.26 1.65 -5.93
N ILE A 124 -11.40 0.97 -5.94
CA ILE A 124 -12.69 1.54 -5.57
C ILE A 124 -13.20 0.76 -4.37
N THR A 125 -13.60 1.45 -3.30
CA THR A 125 -14.08 0.79 -2.09
C THR A 125 -15.04 1.65 -1.29
N THR A 126 -15.93 1.01 -0.54
CA THR A 126 -16.73 1.62 0.53
C THR A 126 -16.19 1.26 1.92
N SER A 127 -15.21 0.35 2.00
CA SER A 127 -14.68 -0.17 3.26
C SER A 127 -13.51 0.68 3.75
N LEU A 128 -13.68 1.28 4.94
CA LEU A 128 -12.63 2.03 5.63
C LEU A 128 -11.36 1.17 5.85
N ALA A 129 -11.53 -0.11 6.17
CA ALA A 129 -10.39 -1.02 6.35
C ALA A 129 -9.57 -1.16 5.05
N VAL A 130 -10.24 -1.24 3.90
CA VAL A 130 -9.57 -1.29 2.59
C VAL A 130 -8.94 0.05 2.23
N MET A 131 -9.60 1.17 2.55
CA MET A 131 -9.02 2.51 2.36
C MET A 131 -7.73 2.68 3.16
N LYS A 132 -7.69 2.19 4.41
CA LYS A 132 -6.48 2.22 5.25
C LYS A 132 -5.36 1.40 4.61
N ILE A 133 -5.64 0.16 4.21
CA ILE A 133 -4.65 -0.69 3.52
C ILE A 133 -4.13 -0.02 2.25
N ASN A 134 -5.00 0.58 1.44
CA ASN A 134 -4.59 1.30 0.24
C ASN A 134 -3.71 2.51 0.59
N SER A 135 -4.07 3.28 1.62
CA SER A 135 -3.27 4.44 2.07
C SER A 135 -1.88 4.01 2.56
N ASP A 136 -1.80 2.91 3.31
CA ASP A 136 -0.52 2.33 3.77
C ASP A 136 0.36 1.87 2.59
N LEU A 137 -0.24 1.56 1.44
CA LEU A 137 0.44 1.23 0.18
C LEU A 137 0.74 2.45 -0.71
N GLY A 138 0.41 3.67 -0.26
CA GLY A 138 0.67 4.92 -0.97
C GLY A 138 -0.44 5.39 -1.92
N TYR A 139 -1.62 4.76 -1.90
CA TYR A 139 -2.74 5.25 -2.70
C TYR A 139 -3.30 6.53 -2.08
N GLN A 140 -3.63 7.51 -2.92
CA GLN A 140 -4.30 8.73 -2.52
C GLN A 140 -5.78 8.70 -2.93
N PRO A 141 -6.71 9.24 -2.12
CA PRO A 141 -8.09 9.44 -2.54
C PRO A 141 -8.17 10.37 -3.75
N VAL A 142 -8.96 9.98 -4.75
CA VAL A 142 -9.18 10.74 -5.98
C VAL A 142 -10.66 10.80 -6.33
N THR A 143 -11.02 11.75 -7.20
CA THR A 143 -12.36 11.77 -7.78
C THR A 143 -12.53 10.62 -8.77
N LEU A 144 -13.77 10.14 -8.97
CA LEU A 144 -14.02 9.04 -9.92
C LEU A 144 -13.66 9.41 -11.36
N SER A 145 -13.65 10.71 -11.69
CA SER A 145 -13.23 11.24 -12.99
C SER A 145 -11.74 11.02 -13.30
N GLU A 146 -10.92 10.70 -12.30
CA GLU A 146 -9.48 10.41 -12.45
C GLU A 146 -9.20 8.91 -12.67
N LEU A 147 -10.23 8.07 -12.59
CA LEU A 147 -10.19 6.64 -12.88
C LEU A 147 -10.44 6.39 -14.38
N PRO A 148 -10.32 5.14 -14.88
CA PRO A 148 -10.59 4.83 -16.28
C PRO A 148 -11.94 5.37 -16.75
N GLY A 149 -11.93 6.03 -17.91
CA GLY A 149 -13.12 6.59 -18.54
C GLY A 149 -13.94 5.57 -19.33
N ASP A 150 -13.35 4.42 -19.67
CA ASP A 150 -13.95 3.43 -20.56
C ASP A 150 -15.18 2.73 -19.96
N ASP A 151 -16.18 2.47 -20.81
CA ASP A 151 -17.43 1.81 -20.40
C ASP A 151 -17.22 0.40 -19.85
N ALA A 152 -16.17 -0.29 -20.30
CA ALA A 152 -15.90 -1.67 -19.89
C ALA A 152 -15.50 -1.74 -18.41
N PHE A 153 -14.72 -0.78 -17.92
CA PHE A 153 -14.39 -0.61 -16.51
C PHE A 153 -15.66 -0.46 -15.65
N TRP A 154 -16.53 0.47 -16.03
CA TRP A 154 -17.75 0.78 -15.27
C TRP A 154 -18.84 -0.29 -15.39
N LYS A 155 -18.81 -1.12 -16.44
CA LYS A 155 -19.68 -2.30 -16.57
C LYS A 155 -19.55 -3.26 -15.38
N GLY A 156 -18.39 -3.29 -14.73
CA GLY A 156 -18.20 -4.02 -13.47
C GLY A 156 -19.20 -3.61 -12.39
N CYS A 157 -19.56 -2.34 -12.30
CA CYS A 157 -20.48 -1.82 -11.30
C CYS A 157 -21.97 -2.09 -11.61
N SER A 158 -22.32 -2.62 -12.79
CA SER A 158 -23.71 -2.80 -13.23
C SER A 158 -24.58 -3.68 -12.32
N SER A 159 -23.97 -4.58 -11.55
CA SER A 159 -24.66 -5.43 -10.57
C SER A 159 -24.68 -4.85 -9.15
N CYS A 160 -24.09 -3.67 -8.94
CA CYS A 160 -24.10 -2.98 -7.66
C CYS A 160 -25.47 -2.33 -7.41
N THR A 161 -25.96 -2.39 -6.18
CA THR A 161 -27.20 -1.74 -5.76
C THR A 161 -27.18 -0.22 -5.94
N ASN A 162 -26.00 0.39 -6.04
CA ASN A 162 -25.80 1.83 -6.20
C ASN A 162 -25.43 2.23 -7.65
N PHE A 163 -25.63 1.34 -8.63
CA PHE A 163 -25.28 1.60 -10.03
C PHE A 163 -26.07 2.76 -10.63
N ASP A 164 -27.29 2.98 -10.13
CA ASP A 164 -28.15 4.11 -10.48
C ASP A 164 -27.52 5.46 -10.06
N VAL A 165 -26.88 5.53 -8.89
CA VAL A 165 -26.14 6.71 -8.42
C VAL A 165 -24.97 7.01 -9.34
N LEU A 166 -24.19 5.96 -9.68
CA LEU A 166 -23.06 6.10 -10.61
C LEU A 166 -23.54 6.62 -11.98
N THR A 167 -24.66 6.10 -12.48
CA THR A 167 -25.21 6.46 -13.79
C THR A 167 -25.73 7.90 -13.81
N ARG A 168 -26.58 8.29 -12.83
CA ARG A 168 -27.19 9.64 -12.81
C ARG A 168 -26.17 10.77 -12.60
N THR A 169 -25.04 10.46 -11.97
CA THR A 169 -23.95 11.44 -11.74
C THR A 169 -22.94 11.46 -12.88
N ASN A 170 -23.20 10.73 -13.97
CA ASN A 170 -22.27 10.57 -15.09
C ASN A 170 -20.89 10.08 -14.62
N ARG A 171 -20.88 9.11 -13.69
CA ARG A 171 -19.68 8.47 -13.12
C ARG A 171 -18.74 9.40 -12.36
N LYS A 172 -19.17 10.63 -12.05
CA LYS A 172 -18.36 11.59 -11.28
C LYS A 172 -18.40 11.29 -9.77
N HIS A 173 -19.52 10.73 -9.29
CA HIS A 173 -19.73 10.48 -7.86
C HIS A 173 -20.43 9.14 -7.61
N CYS A 174 -20.05 8.48 -6.53
CA CYS A 174 -20.74 7.31 -5.99
C CYS A 174 -20.48 7.24 -4.48
N LEU A 175 -21.13 6.30 -3.78
CA LEU A 175 -20.82 6.02 -2.38
C LEU A 175 -19.40 5.44 -2.20
N CYS A 176 -18.82 4.90 -3.26
CA CYS A 176 -17.45 4.40 -3.24
C CYS A 176 -16.45 5.55 -3.32
N THR A 177 -15.33 5.40 -2.60
CA THR A 177 -14.15 6.25 -2.74
C THR A 177 -13.22 5.66 -3.79
N GLY A 178 -12.86 6.46 -4.79
CA GLY A 178 -11.76 6.17 -5.70
C GLY A 178 -10.42 6.43 -5.04
N MET A 179 -9.46 5.54 -5.24
CA MET A 179 -8.09 5.71 -4.76
C MET A 179 -7.11 5.33 -5.86
N LEU A 180 -6.03 6.11 -5.99
CA LEU A 180 -5.05 6.02 -7.06
C LEU A 180 -3.63 6.01 -6.47
N TYR A 181 -2.80 5.10 -6.95
CA TYR A 181 -1.37 5.14 -6.81
C TYR A 181 -0.76 5.52 -8.17
N ASP A 182 -0.08 6.65 -8.23
CA ASP A 182 0.68 7.08 -9.39
C ASP A 182 2.18 6.79 -9.18
N PRO A 183 2.81 5.91 -9.99
CA PRO A 183 4.21 5.62 -9.84
C PRO A 183 5.14 6.81 -10.11
N GLU A 184 4.74 7.77 -10.95
CA GLU A 184 5.57 8.92 -11.28
C GLU A 184 5.66 9.91 -10.12
N GLU A 185 4.53 10.17 -9.44
CA GLU A 185 4.50 11.01 -8.23
C GLU A 185 5.42 10.45 -7.14
N HIS A 186 5.36 9.13 -6.92
CA HIS A 186 6.18 8.45 -5.91
C HIS A 186 7.67 8.36 -6.29
N LYS A 187 8.04 8.43 -7.59
CA LYS A 187 9.44 8.59 -8.02
C LYS A 187 9.97 9.98 -7.66
N GLN A 188 9.14 11.01 -7.73
CA GLN A 188 9.52 12.39 -7.43
C GLN A 188 9.62 12.67 -5.94
N GLU A 189 8.73 12.12 -5.11
CA GLU A 189 8.79 12.25 -3.64
C GLU A 189 10.10 11.72 -3.06
N LYS A 190 10.68 10.66 -3.63
CA LYS A 190 12.00 10.15 -3.21
C LYS A 190 13.16 11.09 -3.58
N LYS A 191 12.99 11.95 -4.58
CA LYS A 191 14.01 12.91 -5.04
C LYS A 191 13.88 14.26 -4.34
N ALA A 192 12.68 14.66 -3.93
CA ALA A 192 12.45 15.89 -3.20
C ALA A 192 12.85 15.71 -1.72
N GLU A 193 14.09 16.03 -1.36
CA GLU A 193 14.46 16.23 0.04
C GLU A 193 13.50 17.25 0.68
N LYS A 194 12.83 16.85 1.76
CA LYS A 194 11.91 17.72 2.50
C LYS A 194 12.66 18.98 2.93
N TRP A 195 12.18 20.14 2.47
CA TRP A 195 12.67 21.43 2.91
C TRP A 195 12.62 21.52 4.43
N ASN A 196 13.78 21.55 5.07
CA ASN A 196 13.90 21.56 6.52
C ASN A 196 13.85 23.01 7.02
N PHE A 197 12.64 23.53 7.21
CA PHE A 197 12.38 24.85 7.82
C PHE A 197 13.25 25.10 9.08
N LEU A 198 13.44 24.06 9.90
CA LEU A 198 14.27 24.13 11.11
C LEU A 198 15.75 24.42 10.83
N LYS A 199 16.33 23.85 9.77
CA LYS A 199 17.74 24.07 9.42
C LYS A 199 17.99 25.46 8.83
N GLU A 200 17.01 26.01 8.13
CA GLU A 200 17.10 27.33 7.47
C GLU A 200 16.56 28.49 8.32
N SER A 201 15.97 28.21 9.48
CA SER A 201 15.54 29.27 10.40
C SER A 201 16.73 30.01 11.01
N SER A 202 16.71 31.33 10.97
CA SER A 202 17.72 32.20 11.61
C SER A 202 17.85 31.97 13.13
N LEU A 203 16.79 31.43 13.74
CA LEU A 203 16.73 31.04 15.14
C LEU A 203 17.57 29.80 15.44
N TYR A 204 17.58 28.81 14.53
CA TYR A 204 18.40 27.60 14.68
C TYR A 204 19.89 27.93 14.56
N GLU A 205 20.28 28.79 13.62
CA GLU A 205 21.65 29.31 13.55
C GLU A 205 22.07 30.00 14.85
N ARG A 206 21.21 30.89 15.38
CA ARG A 206 21.49 31.65 16.61
C ARG A 206 21.62 30.73 17.83
N TRP A 207 20.75 29.73 17.94
CA TRP A 207 20.81 28.72 19.00
C TRP A 207 22.07 27.83 18.88
N MET A 208 22.45 27.43 17.66
CA MET A 208 23.68 26.67 17.42
C MET A 208 24.94 27.47 17.77
N ARG A 209 24.97 28.78 17.48
CA ARG A 209 26.07 29.69 17.91
C ARG A 209 26.16 29.75 19.44
N ILE A 210 25.03 29.84 20.14
CA ILE A 210 24.98 29.87 21.61
C ILE A 210 25.50 28.53 22.18
N LYS A 211 25.02 27.40 21.67
CA LYS A 211 25.48 26.06 22.09
C LYS A 211 26.99 25.89 21.89
N LYS A 212 27.52 26.26 20.73
CA LYS A 212 28.96 26.16 20.43
C LYS A 212 29.79 27.01 21.39
N ARG A 213 29.30 28.20 21.78
CA ARG A 213 29.97 29.11 22.71
C ARG A 213 30.00 28.58 24.16
N ILE A 214 28.94 27.89 24.59
CA ILE A 214 28.88 27.24 25.91
C ILE A 214 29.78 26.01 25.93
N LEU A 215 29.74 25.18 24.89
CA LEU A 215 30.56 23.97 24.79
C LEU A 215 32.07 24.27 24.72
N LEU A 216 32.46 25.35 24.03
CA LEU A 216 33.86 25.80 23.94
C LEU A 216 34.40 26.40 25.24
N ARG A 217 33.54 26.85 26.17
CA ARG A 217 33.93 27.33 27.51
C ARG A 217 34.18 26.21 28.51
N LEU A 218 33.84 24.96 28.18
CA LEU A 218 33.96 23.79 29.06
C LEU A 218 35.27 23.01 28.88
N LYS A 219 36.26 23.51 28.12
CA LYS A 219 37.61 22.91 28.13
C LYS A 219 38.38 23.41 29.36
N PRO A 220 38.81 22.53 30.29
CA PRO A 220 39.66 22.94 31.40
C PRO A 220 41.00 23.45 30.84
N ALA A 221 41.51 24.55 31.40
CA ALA A 221 42.84 25.03 31.09
C ALA A 221 43.88 23.98 31.51
N ASP A 222 44.67 23.52 30.54
CA ASP A 222 45.75 22.56 30.74
C ASP A 222 46.85 23.19 31.61
N ARG A 223 46.82 22.89 32.92
CA ARG A 223 47.90 23.20 33.87
C ARG A 223 48.93 22.08 33.83
N SER A 224 49.80 22.02 32.83
CA SER A 224 51.11 21.37 32.98
C SER A 224 52.09 21.68 31.83
N ARG A 225 52.85 22.77 31.97
CA ARG A 225 54.22 22.89 31.44
C ARG A 225 54.85 24.18 31.96
N ASN A 226 55.50 24.05 33.11
CA ASN A 226 56.68 24.81 33.54
C ASN A 226 57.20 24.14 34.82
N ARG A 227 57.73 22.92 34.65
CA ARG A 227 58.59 22.23 35.62
C ARG A 227 59.87 21.81 34.90
N VAL A 228 60.61 22.80 34.42
CA VAL A 228 62.05 22.76 34.11
C VAL A 228 62.51 24.19 34.36
N GLU A 229 63.67 24.40 34.99
CA GLU A 229 64.22 25.69 35.45
C GLU A 229 63.77 26.20 36.83
N ARG A 230 64.10 25.43 37.89
CA ARG A 230 64.47 26.01 39.21
C ARG A 230 65.17 25.03 40.17
N GLU A 231 66.03 24.16 39.64
CA GLU A 231 67.03 23.44 40.45
C GLU A 231 68.40 23.66 39.80
N LEU A 232 68.97 24.85 40.00
CA LEU A 232 70.38 25.21 39.79
C LEU A 232 70.53 26.71 40.15
N GLU A 233 70.28 27.06 41.41
CA GLU A 233 70.76 28.33 42.01
C GLU A 233 70.53 28.32 43.53
N THR A 234 71.60 27.97 44.28
CA THR A 234 71.96 28.23 45.70
C THR A 234 72.98 27.14 46.09
N VAL A 235 74.27 27.23 45.71
CA VAL A 235 75.40 27.92 46.37
C VAL A 235 75.74 27.36 47.78
N HIS A 236 76.97 26.82 47.85
CA HIS A 236 77.78 26.38 49.00
C HIS A 236 77.47 25.04 49.68
#